data_AF-X0LMX0-F1
#
_entry.id   AF-X0LMX0-F1
#
_cell.length_a   1.000
_cell.length_b   1.000
_cell.length_c   1.000
_cell.angle_alpha   90.00
_cell.angle_beta   90.00
_cell.angle_gamma   90.00
#
_symmetry.space_group_name_H-M   'P 1'
#
loop_
_entity.id
_entity.type
_entity.pdbx_description
1 polymer ?
#
loop_
_entity_poly.entity_id
_entity_poly.type
_entity_poly.pdbx_seq_one_letter_code
_entity_poly.pdbx_strand_id
1 'polypeptide(L)'
;MQHYDAVLFAYGASEDKKLGIPGESTLSGIHSAREVVGWYNGLPGCSGLDLDLSQAEEAVVIGQGNVALDVARMLLEDIDVLRKTDITEKALETLSKSRVKRVHVVGRRGPMQASFTIKEVRELMKLRDVGFLPFNRSLVPEDLKSLPRASKRLMEVLVKGSSTPHETASKSWSLDSCFSPKHFLGNQDAPSKVASTEFDITELAAPFDPKSSVKATGKTTILPSDVVFRSVGYKSVALPGFAEIGIQFDDRRGVVDNDGLGRVTRMVSDTHAGGAHNERVPGVYCAGWVKNGPTGVIASTMQDAFTTGDAIVHDWLSGGRFLNASNHDSVTGWEGLRHDAGPSTCRAVAWDDWRQIDRAERERGQKNGKEREKFTSTDEMLTVLE
;
A
#
# COMPACT_ATOMS: atom_id res chain seq x y z
N MET A 1 -24.76 11.32 8.68
CA MET A 1 -24.84 10.23 9.70
C MET A 1 -26.26 10.05 10.23
N GLN A 2 -27.04 11.12 10.42
CA GLN A 2 -28.42 11.08 10.93
C GLN A 2 -29.45 10.25 10.15
N HIS A 3 -29.15 9.77 8.94
CA HIS A 3 -30.08 8.94 8.15
C HIS A 3 -29.89 7.44 8.34
N TYR A 4 -28.98 7.00 9.21
CA TYR A 4 -28.67 5.58 9.41
C TYR A 4 -28.58 5.25 10.90
N ASP A 5 -28.95 4.04 11.29
CA ASP A 5 -28.78 3.55 12.66
C ASP A 5 -27.30 3.49 13.04
N ALA A 6 -26.49 2.96 12.13
CA ALA A 6 -25.05 2.79 12.29
C ALA A 6 -24.27 3.29 11.07
N VAL A 7 -23.03 3.69 11.30
CA VAL A 7 -22.07 4.07 10.26
C VAL A 7 -20.77 3.29 10.46
N LEU A 8 -20.31 2.62 9.41
CA LEU A 8 -19.05 1.87 9.40
C LEU A 8 -18.03 2.54 8.47
N PHE A 9 -16.91 3.00 9.03
CA PHE A 9 -15.78 3.49 8.25
C PHE A 9 -14.89 2.34 7.76
N ALA A 10 -14.87 2.11 6.45
CA ALA A 10 -14.08 1.07 5.81
C ALA A 10 -13.28 1.60 4.59
N TYR A 11 -12.83 2.87 4.64
CA TYR A 11 -12.23 3.58 3.51
C TYR A 11 -10.73 3.31 3.30
N GLY A 12 -10.15 2.37 4.04
CA GLY A 12 -8.76 1.95 3.86
C GLY A 12 -7.73 3.04 4.19
N ALA A 13 -6.59 3.00 3.50
CA ALA A 13 -5.48 3.96 3.64
C ALA A 13 -5.13 4.56 2.28
N SER A 14 -5.43 5.83 2.08
CA SER A 14 -5.36 6.52 0.79
C SER A 14 -4.07 7.29 0.56
N GLU A 15 -3.25 7.50 1.59
CA GLU A 15 -1.96 8.19 1.47
C GLU A 15 -0.80 7.22 1.63
N ASP A 16 0.38 7.65 1.20
CA ASP A 16 1.65 6.98 1.46
C ASP A 16 2.47 7.70 2.52
N LYS A 17 3.39 6.97 3.14
CA LYS A 17 4.33 7.55 4.09
C LYS A 17 5.52 8.15 3.36
N LYS A 18 5.83 9.40 3.70
CA LYS A 18 7.06 10.08 3.28
C LYS A 18 8.22 9.65 4.18
N LEU A 19 9.44 9.71 3.64
CA LEU A 19 10.67 9.42 4.37
C LEU A 19 11.10 10.60 5.24
N GLY A 20 10.81 11.83 4.82
CA GLY A 20 11.19 13.06 5.50
C GLY A 20 12.70 13.33 5.43
N ILE A 21 13.36 12.89 4.37
CA ILE A 21 14.82 13.03 4.20
C ILE A 21 15.18 14.06 3.13
N PRO A 22 16.39 14.66 3.20
CA PRO A 22 16.85 15.59 2.18
C PRO A 22 16.80 14.98 0.76
N GLY A 23 16.42 15.81 -0.20
CA GLY A 23 16.23 15.42 -1.60
C GLY A 23 14.84 14.89 -1.95
N GLU A 24 14.06 14.37 -0.98
CA GLU A 24 12.78 13.68 -1.28
C GLU A 24 11.75 14.58 -1.97
N SER A 25 11.65 15.84 -1.55
CA SER A 25 10.69 16.80 -2.12
C SER A 25 11.29 17.76 -3.14
N THR A 26 12.61 17.73 -3.33
CA THR A 26 13.35 18.70 -4.17
C THR A 26 13.89 18.09 -5.45
N LEU A 27 14.03 16.76 -5.50
CA LEU A 27 14.50 16.03 -6.68
C LEU A 27 13.32 15.31 -7.37
N SER A 28 13.39 15.25 -8.68
CA SER A 28 12.54 14.43 -9.54
C SER A 28 13.08 12.99 -9.64
N GLY A 29 12.25 12.07 -10.14
CA GLY A 29 12.58 10.63 -10.25
C GLY A 29 12.37 9.85 -8.95
N ILE A 30 11.70 10.44 -7.95
CA ILE A 30 11.35 9.80 -6.68
C ILE A 30 9.83 9.66 -6.62
N HIS A 31 9.33 8.42 -6.65
CA HIS A 31 7.91 8.13 -6.78
C HIS A 31 7.39 7.31 -5.60
N SER A 32 6.13 7.53 -5.23
CA SER A 32 5.43 6.63 -4.32
C SER A 32 5.19 5.28 -4.99
N ALA A 33 5.54 4.18 -4.32
CA ALA A 33 5.19 2.85 -4.82
C ALA A 33 3.67 2.70 -4.97
N ARG A 34 2.89 3.33 -4.09
CA ARG A 34 1.42 3.39 -4.20
C ARG A 34 0.99 4.05 -5.50
N GLU A 35 1.55 5.22 -5.83
CA GLU A 35 1.15 5.97 -7.02
C GLU A 35 1.49 5.19 -8.29
N VAL A 36 2.66 4.53 -8.32
CA VAL A 36 3.06 3.65 -9.43
C VAL A 36 2.10 2.46 -9.54
N VAL A 37 1.75 1.83 -8.42
CA VAL A 37 0.74 0.76 -8.38
C VAL A 37 -0.62 1.24 -8.86
N GLY A 38 -1.06 2.42 -8.43
CA GLY A 38 -2.29 3.04 -8.90
C GLY A 38 -2.25 3.32 -10.39
N TRP A 39 -1.15 3.87 -10.89
CA TRP A 39 -0.94 4.22 -12.29
C TRP A 39 -1.05 3.00 -13.22
N TYR A 40 -0.32 1.93 -12.94
CA TYR A 40 -0.39 0.73 -13.79
C TYR A 40 -1.71 -0.04 -13.64
N ASN A 41 -2.42 0.12 -12.51
CA ASN A 41 -3.75 -0.46 -12.28
C ASN A 41 -4.92 0.44 -12.72
N GLY A 42 -4.65 1.63 -13.27
CA GLY A 42 -5.69 2.53 -13.78
C GLY A 42 -6.45 3.33 -12.74
N LEU A 43 -5.90 3.55 -11.55
CA LEU A 43 -6.48 4.47 -10.55
C LEU A 43 -6.56 5.89 -11.14
N PRO A 44 -7.76 6.51 -11.27
CA PRO A 44 -7.89 7.78 -11.97
C PRO A 44 -7.01 8.92 -11.43
N GLY A 45 -6.84 8.99 -10.11
CA GLY A 45 -5.96 9.99 -9.47
C GLY A 45 -4.46 9.80 -9.71
N CYS A 46 -4.04 8.67 -10.30
CA CYS A 46 -2.64 8.35 -10.59
C CYS A 46 -2.36 8.22 -12.09
N SER A 47 -3.36 8.39 -12.96
CA SER A 47 -3.19 8.24 -14.42
C SER A 47 -2.23 9.28 -15.02
N GLY A 48 -2.14 10.45 -14.39
CA GLY A 48 -1.23 11.55 -14.73
C GLY A 48 0.20 11.39 -14.25
N LEU A 49 0.58 10.26 -13.63
CA LEU A 49 1.94 10.04 -13.14
C LEU A 49 2.95 10.14 -14.30
N ASP A 50 3.88 11.09 -14.18
CA ASP A 50 4.99 11.28 -15.11
C ASP A 50 6.18 10.38 -14.68
N LEU A 51 6.15 9.15 -15.16
CA LEU A 51 7.19 8.15 -14.90
C LEU A 51 8.04 7.95 -16.15
N ASP A 52 9.23 8.54 -16.18
CA ASP A 52 10.21 8.33 -17.25
C ASP A 52 11.24 7.27 -16.84
N LEU A 53 11.19 6.12 -17.51
CA LEU A 53 12.12 5.00 -17.34
C LEU A 53 13.11 4.87 -18.51
N SER A 54 13.05 5.78 -19.50
CA SER A 54 13.83 5.67 -20.73
C SER A 54 15.32 5.96 -20.56
N GLN A 55 15.68 6.67 -19.48
CA GLN A 55 17.06 7.00 -19.10
C GLN A 55 17.46 6.41 -17.74
N ALA A 56 16.69 5.44 -17.22
CA ALA A 56 16.98 4.80 -15.95
C ALA A 56 17.50 3.38 -16.19
N GLU A 57 18.66 3.04 -15.63
CA GLU A 57 19.19 1.67 -15.62
C GLU A 57 19.11 1.06 -14.22
N GLU A 58 19.27 1.89 -13.19
CA GLU A 58 19.29 1.54 -11.76
C GLU A 58 18.04 2.05 -11.05
N ALA A 59 17.26 1.15 -10.46
CA ALA A 59 16.11 1.50 -9.65
C ALA A 59 16.31 1.09 -8.19
N VAL A 60 15.99 1.99 -7.26
CA VAL A 60 15.97 1.69 -5.83
C VAL A 60 14.54 1.65 -5.32
N VAL A 61 14.12 0.53 -4.73
CA VAL A 61 12.82 0.38 -4.07
C VAL A 61 13.04 0.32 -2.56
N ILE A 62 12.59 1.35 -1.84
CA ILE A 62 12.79 1.48 -0.39
C ILE A 62 11.62 0.81 0.34
N GLY A 63 11.90 -0.33 0.96
CA GLY A 63 10.94 -1.17 1.67
C GLY A 63 11.04 -2.62 1.22
N GLN A 64 10.86 -3.55 2.15
CA GLN A 64 10.89 -5.00 1.89
C GLN A 64 9.53 -5.62 2.22
N GLY A 65 8.49 -5.17 1.52
CA GLY A 65 7.13 -5.70 1.59
C GLY A 65 6.62 -6.13 0.23
N ASN A 66 5.41 -6.72 0.17
CA ASN A 66 4.83 -7.20 -1.09
C ASN A 66 4.75 -6.11 -2.18
N VAL A 67 4.33 -4.90 -1.82
CA VAL A 67 4.24 -3.77 -2.75
C VAL A 67 5.59 -3.42 -3.37
N ALA A 68 6.67 -3.51 -2.60
CA ALA A 68 8.02 -3.29 -3.12
C ALA A 68 8.39 -4.36 -4.17
N LEU A 69 8.02 -5.62 -3.92
CA LEU A 69 8.26 -6.71 -4.85
C LEU A 69 7.38 -6.62 -6.10
N ASP A 70 6.14 -6.12 -5.98
CA ASP A 70 5.30 -5.85 -7.15
C ASP A 70 5.88 -4.76 -8.05
N VAL A 71 6.39 -3.66 -7.47
CA VAL A 71 7.09 -2.63 -8.24
C VAL A 71 8.34 -3.22 -8.91
N ALA A 72 9.17 -3.97 -8.17
CA ALA A 72 10.33 -4.63 -8.75
C ALA A 72 9.94 -5.57 -9.91
N ARG A 73 8.87 -6.35 -9.75
CA ARG A 73 8.36 -7.25 -10.77
C ARG A 73 7.89 -6.49 -12.02
N MET A 74 7.14 -5.40 -11.86
CA MET A 74 6.71 -4.57 -13.01
C MET A 74 7.87 -3.98 -13.80
N LEU A 75 8.96 -3.59 -13.13
CA LEU A 75 10.14 -3.04 -13.82
C LEU A 75 10.96 -4.10 -14.56
N LEU A 76 10.92 -5.35 -14.09
CA LEU A 76 11.79 -6.42 -14.56
C LEU A 76 11.12 -7.42 -15.51
N GLU A 77 9.81 -7.62 -15.38
CA GLU A 77 9.02 -8.58 -16.15
C GLU A 77 9.10 -8.36 -17.67
N ASP A 78 8.93 -9.45 -18.41
CA ASP A 78 8.84 -9.42 -19.87
C ASP A 78 7.58 -8.64 -20.30
N ILE A 79 7.77 -7.67 -21.19
CA ILE A 79 6.67 -6.83 -21.69
C ILE A 79 5.58 -7.65 -22.37
N ASP A 80 5.93 -8.77 -23.01
CA ASP A 80 4.97 -9.64 -23.70
C ASP A 80 4.15 -10.49 -22.73
N VAL A 81 4.65 -10.69 -21.49
CA VAL A 81 3.87 -11.26 -20.40
C VAL A 81 2.89 -10.21 -19.87
N LEU A 82 3.36 -8.99 -19.62
CA LEU A 82 2.52 -7.89 -19.13
C LEU A 82 1.41 -7.51 -20.10
N ARG A 83 1.65 -7.57 -21.42
CA ARG A 83 0.69 -7.27 -22.49
C ARG A 83 -0.60 -8.09 -22.39
N LYS A 84 -0.55 -9.27 -21.77
CA LYS A 84 -1.70 -10.19 -21.61
C LYS A 84 -2.48 -9.96 -20.31
N THR A 85 -2.02 -9.05 -19.46
CA THR A 85 -2.68 -8.70 -18.19
C THR A 85 -3.66 -7.55 -18.38
N ASP A 86 -4.29 -7.09 -17.31
CA ASP A 86 -5.18 -5.92 -17.29
C ASP A 86 -4.44 -4.61 -16.93
N ILE A 87 -3.11 -4.59 -17.04
CA ILE A 87 -2.28 -3.37 -16.92
C ILE A 87 -2.76 -2.32 -17.91
N THR A 88 -2.73 -1.02 -17.58
CA THR A 88 -3.16 0.02 -18.54
C THR A 88 -2.24 0.08 -19.77
N GLU A 89 -2.79 0.39 -20.95
CA GLU A 89 -1.97 0.58 -22.16
C GLU A 89 -0.90 1.66 -21.98
N LYS A 90 -1.23 2.75 -21.26
CA LYS A 90 -0.26 3.82 -20.95
C LYS A 90 0.94 3.29 -20.14
N ALA A 91 0.69 2.45 -19.14
CA ALA A 91 1.76 1.86 -18.36
C ALA A 91 2.57 0.84 -19.16
N LEU A 92 1.91 0.06 -20.01
CA LEU A 92 2.58 -0.86 -20.93
C LEU A 92 3.50 -0.11 -21.91
N GLU A 93 3.06 1.03 -22.46
CA GLU A 93 3.87 1.88 -23.34
C GLU A 93 5.12 2.40 -22.62
N THR A 94 4.98 2.95 -21.41
CA THR A 94 6.11 3.42 -20.61
C THR A 94 7.08 2.27 -20.28
N LEU A 95 6.58 1.12 -19.83
CA LEU A 95 7.41 -0.03 -19.49
C LEU A 95 8.12 -0.61 -20.73
N SER A 96 7.51 -0.55 -21.92
CA SER A 96 8.14 -1.00 -23.17
C SER A 96 9.37 -0.17 -23.56
N LYS A 97 9.44 1.08 -23.10
CA LYS A 97 10.57 2.01 -23.31
C LYS A 97 11.57 1.99 -22.16
N SER A 98 11.29 1.23 -21.09
CA SER A 98 12.13 1.16 -19.90
C SER A 98 13.52 0.63 -20.24
N ARG A 99 14.54 1.28 -19.68
CA ARG A 99 15.92 0.79 -19.71
C ARG A 99 16.37 0.18 -18.38
N VAL A 100 15.47 0.05 -17.41
CA VAL A 100 15.80 -0.47 -16.08
C VAL A 100 16.28 -1.91 -16.21
N LYS A 101 17.49 -2.17 -15.72
CA LYS A 101 18.10 -3.50 -15.69
C LYS A 101 18.31 -4.00 -14.28
N ARG A 102 18.45 -3.11 -13.31
CA ARG A 102 18.88 -3.46 -11.96
C ARG A 102 17.94 -2.82 -10.94
N VAL A 103 17.38 -3.64 -10.07
CA VAL A 103 16.45 -3.18 -9.02
C VAL A 103 16.97 -3.56 -7.65
N HIS A 104 17.27 -2.56 -6.84
CA HIS A 104 17.70 -2.69 -5.45
C HIS A 104 16.50 -2.63 -4.51
N VAL A 105 16.12 -3.74 -3.89
CA VAL A 105 15.03 -3.77 -2.89
C VAL A 105 15.62 -3.59 -1.50
N VAL A 106 15.59 -2.36 -1.02
CA VAL A 106 16.34 -1.92 0.16
C VAL A 106 15.51 -1.99 1.42
N GLY A 107 16.05 -2.58 2.48
CA GLY A 107 15.40 -2.65 3.78
C GLY A 107 16.32 -2.22 4.91
N ARG A 108 15.80 -1.42 5.85
CA ARG A 108 16.51 -1.04 7.08
C ARG A 108 16.79 -2.19 8.06
N ARG A 109 16.29 -3.40 7.76
CA ARG A 109 16.43 -4.63 8.57
C ARG A 109 16.89 -5.78 7.67
N GLY A 110 17.04 -6.97 8.25
CA GLY A 110 17.40 -8.18 7.54
C GLY A 110 16.20 -8.89 6.91
N PRO A 111 16.45 -9.91 6.08
CA PRO A 111 15.41 -10.69 5.41
C PRO A 111 14.42 -11.36 6.37
N MET A 112 14.87 -11.69 7.59
CA MET A 112 14.03 -12.27 8.65
C MET A 112 12.95 -11.31 9.18
N GLN A 113 13.11 -9.99 9.00
CA GLN A 113 12.16 -8.96 9.41
C GLN A 113 11.39 -8.34 8.23
N ALA A 114 11.60 -8.85 7.00
CA ALA A 114 10.88 -8.41 5.83
C ALA A 114 9.38 -8.76 5.95
N SER A 115 8.52 -7.93 5.37
CA SER A 115 7.07 -8.12 5.37
C SER A 115 6.53 -8.73 4.09
N PHE A 116 7.40 -9.04 3.12
CA PHE A 116 6.99 -9.77 1.92
C PHE A 116 6.65 -11.22 2.26
N THR A 117 5.75 -11.83 1.49
CA THR A 117 5.45 -13.25 1.63
C THR A 117 6.18 -14.09 0.58
N ILE A 118 6.15 -15.40 0.80
CA ILE A 118 6.87 -16.35 -0.04
C ILE A 118 6.35 -16.40 -1.48
N LYS A 119 5.06 -16.07 -1.70
CA LYS A 119 4.47 -16.11 -3.04
C LYS A 119 5.15 -15.07 -3.94
N GLU A 120 5.24 -13.84 -3.47
CA GLU A 120 5.77 -12.70 -4.23
C GLU A 120 7.27 -12.87 -4.50
N VAL A 121 8.04 -13.38 -3.52
CA VAL A 121 9.45 -13.72 -3.74
C VAL A 121 9.60 -14.81 -4.81
N ARG A 122 8.78 -15.86 -4.77
CA ARG A 122 8.84 -16.94 -5.77
C ARG A 122 8.52 -16.47 -7.17
N GLU A 123 7.65 -15.48 -7.34
CA GLU A 123 7.36 -14.89 -8.64
C GLU A 123 8.59 -14.18 -9.21
N LEU A 124 9.26 -13.33 -8.42
CA LEU A 124 10.52 -12.69 -8.82
C LEU A 124 11.64 -13.69 -9.14
N MET A 125 11.79 -14.76 -8.36
CA MET A 125 12.82 -15.79 -8.60
C MET A 125 12.58 -16.63 -9.87
N LYS A 126 11.39 -16.53 -10.47
CA LYS A 126 11.00 -17.26 -11.68
C LYS A 126 10.95 -16.38 -12.92
N LEU A 127 11.19 -15.07 -12.80
CA LEU A 127 11.26 -14.19 -13.94
C LEU A 127 12.30 -14.69 -14.94
N ARG A 128 11.95 -14.63 -16.22
CA ARG A 128 12.83 -15.05 -17.31
C ARG A 128 13.92 -14.00 -17.50
N ASP A 129 15.17 -14.45 -17.63
CA ASP A 129 16.32 -13.57 -17.90
C ASP A 129 16.55 -12.50 -16.81
N VAL A 130 16.13 -12.80 -15.57
CA VAL A 130 16.34 -11.95 -14.39
C VAL A 130 17.06 -12.74 -13.31
N GLY A 131 18.23 -12.27 -12.89
CA GLY A 131 19.02 -12.84 -11.82
C GLY A 131 18.72 -12.24 -10.45
N PHE A 132 18.77 -13.06 -9.40
CA PHE A 132 18.82 -12.60 -8.02
C PHE A 132 20.27 -12.51 -7.55
N LEU A 133 20.71 -11.31 -7.18
CA LEU A 133 22.07 -11.07 -6.72
C LEU A 133 22.32 -11.68 -5.33
N PRO A 134 23.55 -12.15 -5.04
CA PRO A 134 23.92 -12.62 -3.72
C PRO A 134 23.64 -11.57 -2.63
N PHE A 135 23.11 -12.01 -1.49
CA PHE A 135 22.86 -11.17 -0.33
C PHE A 135 23.71 -11.63 0.87
N ASN A 136 23.78 -10.81 1.91
CA ASN A 136 24.54 -11.14 3.12
C ASN A 136 23.94 -12.35 3.86
N ARG A 137 24.58 -13.52 3.73
CA ARG A 137 24.13 -14.78 4.32
C ARG A 137 24.12 -14.78 5.85
N SER A 138 24.89 -13.89 6.50
CA SER A 138 24.93 -13.78 7.97
C SER A 138 23.63 -13.23 8.57
N LEU A 139 22.76 -12.64 7.75
CA LEU A 139 21.43 -12.15 8.16
C LEU A 139 20.35 -13.24 8.15
N VAL A 140 20.73 -14.48 7.83
CA VAL A 140 19.83 -15.63 7.81
C VAL A 140 20.49 -16.76 8.64
N PRO A 141 19.75 -17.54 9.44
CA PRO A 141 20.34 -18.62 10.22
C PRO A 141 20.98 -19.70 9.33
N GLU A 142 22.01 -20.37 9.83
CA GLU A 142 22.55 -21.56 9.16
C GLU A 142 21.56 -22.73 9.26
N ASP A 143 21.03 -22.98 10.47
CA ASP A 143 19.96 -23.96 10.69
C ASP A 143 18.59 -23.36 10.39
N LEU A 144 18.11 -23.55 9.16
CA LEU A 144 16.75 -23.19 8.77
C LEU A 144 15.69 -24.13 9.32
N LYS A 145 16.05 -25.32 9.83
CA LYS A 145 15.07 -26.34 10.25
C LYS A 145 14.37 -25.96 11.55
N SER A 146 15.02 -25.19 12.42
CA SER A 146 14.46 -24.66 13.66
C SER A 146 13.47 -23.50 13.46
N LEU A 147 13.41 -22.91 12.25
CA LEU A 147 12.49 -21.81 11.96
C LEU A 147 11.03 -22.27 11.83
N PRO A 148 10.04 -21.43 12.17
CA PRO A 148 8.65 -21.66 11.85
C PRO A 148 8.45 -21.93 10.36
N ARG A 149 7.48 -22.78 10.01
CA ARG A 149 7.27 -23.29 8.64
C ARG A 149 7.26 -22.20 7.56
N ALA A 150 6.59 -21.07 7.82
CA ALA A 150 6.50 -19.96 6.87
C ALA A 150 7.87 -19.30 6.65
N SER A 151 8.53 -18.88 7.73
CA SER A 151 9.86 -18.26 7.71
C SER A 151 10.92 -19.20 7.11
N LYS A 152 10.91 -20.47 7.51
CA LYS A 152 11.79 -21.51 6.95
C LYS A 152 11.71 -21.56 5.43
N ARG A 153 10.49 -21.73 4.90
CA ARG A 153 10.27 -21.87 3.45
C ARG A 153 10.67 -20.59 2.70
N LEU A 154 10.45 -19.42 3.30
CA LEU A 154 10.85 -18.14 2.72
C LEU A 154 12.38 -18.06 2.62
N MET A 155 13.09 -18.34 3.70
CA MET A 155 14.56 -18.33 3.72
C MET A 155 15.16 -19.38 2.78
N GLU A 156 14.56 -20.57 2.69
CA GLU A 156 14.97 -21.60 1.71
C GLU A 156 14.89 -21.08 0.27
N VAL A 157 13.88 -20.30 -0.08
CA VAL A 157 13.76 -19.69 -1.43
C VAL A 157 14.85 -18.64 -1.64
N LEU A 158 15.10 -17.76 -0.66
CA LEU A 158 16.14 -16.74 -0.77
C LEU A 158 17.53 -17.35 -0.90
N VAL A 159 17.85 -18.36 -0.10
CA VAL A 159 19.14 -19.07 -0.14
C VAL A 159 19.31 -19.85 -1.43
N LYS A 160 18.23 -20.42 -1.98
CA LYS A 160 18.27 -21.12 -3.27
C LYS A 160 18.56 -20.16 -4.43
N GLY A 161 18.04 -18.94 -4.38
CA GLY A 161 18.19 -17.94 -5.43
C GLY A 161 17.25 -18.13 -6.63
N SER A 162 17.49 -17.33 -7.67
CA SER A 162 16.69 -17.29 -8.90
C SER A 162 16.94 -18.50 -9.80
N SER A 163 15.98 -18.77 -10.69
CA SER A 163 16.10 -19.85 -11.69
C SER A 163 17.12 -19.51 -12.77
N THR A 164 17.26 -18.23 -13.11
CA THR A 164 18.30 -17.71 -14.00
C THR A 164 19.50 -17.27 -13.17
N PRO A 165 20.73 -17.78 -13.43
CA PRO A 165 21.95 -17.29 -12.79
C PRO A 165 22.20 -15.83 -13.13
N HIS A 166 22.54 -15.02 -12.12
CA HIS A 166 22.74 -13.58 -12.27
C HIS A 166 23.95 -13.21 -13.14
N GLU A 167 24.93 -14.11 -13.27
CA GLU A 167 26.11 -13.95 -14.10
C GLU A 167 25.78 -13.96 -15.61
N THR A 168 24.63 -14.55 -15.97
CA THR A 168 24.18 -14.71 -17.36
C THR A 168 22.93 -13.91 -17.69
N ALA A 169 22.25 -13.36 -16.67
CA ALA A 169 21.00 -12.64 -16.84
C ALA A 169 21.24 -11.23 -17.41
N SER A 170 20.35 -10.76 -18.28
CA SER A 170 20.42 -9.38 -18.79
C SER A 170 19.93 -8.33 -17.77
N LYS A 171 19.07 -8.76 -16.83
CA LYS A 171 18.55 -7.95 -15.73
C LYS A 171 18.77 -8.63 -14.38
N SER A 172 18.72 -7.88 -13.29
CA SER A 172 18.86 -8.42 -11.95
C SER A 172 18.12 -7.63 -10.87
N TRP A 173 17.95 -8.27 -9.72
CA TRP A 173 17.50 -7.59 -8.50
C TRP A 173 18.26 -8.09 -7.26
N SER A 174 18.32 -7.26 -6.24
CA SER A 174 18.98 -7.55 -4.96
C SER A 174 18.06 -7.30 -3.77
N LEU A 175 18.38 -7.96 -2.65
CA LEU A 175 17.88 -7.62 -1.33
C LEU A 175 18.98 -6.93 -0.53
N ASP A 176 18.95 -5.61 -0.55
CA ASP A 176 19.92 -4.76 0.14
C ASP A 176 19.43 -4.48 1.57
N SER A 177 19.80 -5.38 2.47
CA SER A 177 19.36 -5.34 3.86
C SER A 177 20.28 -4.50 4.76
N CYS A 178 19.72 -4.08 5.88
CA CYS A 178 20.38 -3.24 6.88
C CYS A 178 20.78 -1.84 6.37
N PHE A 179 20.05 -1.28 5.41
CA PHE A 179 20.27 0.08 4.90
C PHE A 179 19.06 0.97 5.18
N SER A 180 19.27 2.08 5.90
CA SER A 180 18.23 3.09 6.16
C SER A 180 18.48 4.30 5.27
N PRO A 181 17.50 4.77 4.46
CA PRO A 181 17.71 5.88 3.55
C PRO A 181 18.02 7.16 4.33
N LYS A 182 19.03 7.91 3.87
CA LYS A 182 19.56 9.10 4.54
C LYS A 182 19.41 10.35 3.69
N HIS A 183 19.76 10.28 2.41
CA HIS A 183 19.77 11.42 1.50
C HIS A 183 19.60 10.95 0.05
N PHE A 184 18.74 11.60 -0.72
CA PHE A 184 18.74 11.47 -2.18
C PHE A 184 19.69 12.50 -2.81
N LEU A 185 20.60 12.04 -3.65
CA LEU A 185 21.64 12.84 -4.26
C LEU A 185 21.30 13.12 -5.73
N GLY A 186 21.40 14.39 -6.13
CA GLY A 186 21.11 14.83 -7.49
C GLY A 186 22.19 14.45 -8.50
N ASN A 187 21.82 14.39 -9.78
CA ASN A 187 22.73 14.17 -10.89
C ASN A 187 23.64 15.41 -11.12
N GLN A 188 24.90 15.20 -11.54
CA GLN A 188 25.82 16.32 -11.79
C GLN A 188 25.39 17.16 -13.00
N ASP A 189 24.92 16.52 -14.07
CA ASP A 189 24.49 17.16 -15.32
C ASP A 189 23.02 17.64 -15.24
N ALA A 190 22.22 17.01 -14.38
CA ALA A 190 20.83 17.38 -14.11
C ALA A 190 20.53 17.43 -12.60
N PRO A 191 20.96 18.48 -11.88
CA PRO A 191 20.87 18.55 -10.41
C PRO A 191 19.48 18.41 -9.81
N SER A 192 18.42 18.59 -10.60
CA SER A 192 17.03 18.40 -10.20
C SER A 192 16.53 16.96 -10.30
N LYS A 193 17.33 16.00 -10.79
CA LYS A 193 16.97 14.58 -10.91
C LYS A 193 17.82 13.74 -9.98
N VAL A 194 17.23 12.74 -9.33
CA VAL A 194 17.97 11.78 -8.50
C VAL A 194 18.96 10.97 -9.36
N ALA A 195 20.15 10.72 -8.82
CA ALA A 195 21.18 9.88 -9.43
C ALA A 195 21.69 8.78 -8.51
N SER A 196 21.63 9.00 -7.19
CA SER A 196 22.01 8.01 -6.20
C SER A 196 21.31 8.25 -4.88
N THR A 197 21.25 7.21 -4.05
CA THR A 197 20.68 7.27 -2.70
C THR A 197 21.75 6.90 -1.69
N GLU A 198 22.00 7.81 -0.74
CA GLU A 198 22.84 7.55 0.42
C GLU A 198 22.02 6.86 1.51
N PHE A 199 22.61 5.82 2.11
CA PHE A 199 22.03 5.05 3.21
C PHE A 199 22.96 5.04 4.41
N ASP A 200 22.39 5.15 5.61
CA ASP A 200 23.08 4.72 6.84
C ASP A 200 23.09 3.20 6.90
N ILE A 201 24.27 2.62 7.17
CA ILE A 201 24.40 1.19 7.46
C ILE A 201 23.90 0.96 8.88
N THR A 202 22.97 0.03 9.03
CA THR A 202 22.34 -0.33 10.31
C THR A 202 22.79 -1.71 10.78
N GLU A 203 22.64 -1.97 12.07
CA GLU A 203 22.83 -3.30 12.65
C GLU A 203 21.65 -3.69 13.53
N LEU A 204 21.34 -5.00 13.51
CA LEU A 204 20.29 -5.61 14.32
C LEU A 204 20.90 -6.08 15.64
N ALA A 205 20.22 -5.81 16.75
CA ALA A 205 20.61 -6.36 18.05
C ALA A 205 20.53 -7.91 18.06
N ALA A 206 19.52 -8.47 17.39
CA ALA A 206 19.33 -9.91 17.22
C ALA A 206 18.88 -10.21 15.78
N PRO A 207 19.80 -10.55 14.85
CA PRO A 207 19.50 -10.65 13.42
C PRO A 207 18.36 -11.61 13.04
N PHE A 208 18.12 -12.64 13.86
CA PHE A 208 17.12 -13.68 13.59
C PHE A 208 15.81 -13.48 14.35
N ASP A 209 15.72 -12.48 15.23
CA ASP A 209 14.47 -12.12 15.90
C ASP A 209 13.64 -11.21 14.97
N PRO A 210 12.40 -11.61 14.59
CA PRO A 210 11.50 -10.78 13.80
C PRO A 210 11.19 -9.40 14.42
N LYS A 211 11.34 -9.28 15.75
CA LYS A 211 11.07 -8.05 16.51
C LYS A 211 12.34 -7.25 16.84
N SER A 212 13.51 -7.66 16.36
CA SER A 212 14.77 -6.98 16.67
C SER A 212 14.70 -5.49 16.29
N SER A 213 15.17 -4.66 17.20
CA SER A 213 15.45 -3.26 16.93
C SER A 213 16.68 -3.11 16.03
N VAL A 214 16.79 -1.92 15.43
CA VAL A 214 17.93 -1.53 14.59
C VAL A 214 18.57 -0.28 15.15
N LYS A 215 19.88 -0.14 14.95
CA LYS A 215 20.62 1.10 15.23
C LYS A 215 21.58 1.40 14.08
N ALA A 216 21.83 2.68 13.83
CA ALA A 216 22.82 3.10 12.86
C ALA A 216 24.24 2.79 13.37
N THR A 217 25.13 2.40 12.46
CA THR A 217 26.54 2.10 12.75
C THR A 217 27.45 3.32 12.67
N GLY A 218 26.92 4.45 12.18
CA GLY A 218 27.69 5.66 11.86
C GLY A 218 28.41 5.62 10.50
N LYS A 219 28.36 4.48 9.79
CA LYS A 219 28.88 4.35 8.42
C LYS A 219 27.76 4.57 7.40
N THR A 220 28.12 5.11 6.23
CA THR A 220 27.20 5.25 5.09
C THR A 220 27.64 4.44 3.89
N THR A 221 26.70 4.20 2.98
CA THR A 221 26.95 3.65 1.65
C THR A 221 26.06 4.36 0.64
N ILE A 222 26.45 4.37 -0.63
CA ILE A 222 25.71 5.02 -1.71
C ILE A 222 25.40 3.96 -2.76
N LEU A 223 24.13 3.87 -3.14
CA LEU A 223 23.69 3.05 -4.27
C LEU A 223 23.32 3.96 -5.44
N PRO A 224 23.75 3.66 -6.68
CA PRO A 224 23.18 4.27 -7.88
C PRO A 224 21.66 4.12 -7.91
N SER A 225 20.95 5.18 -8.27
CA SER A 225 19.49 5.19 -8.34
C SER A 225 19.00 6.28 -9.29
N ASP A 226 18.82 5.93 -10.56
CA ASP A 226 18.27 6.82 -11.58
C ASP A 226 16.78 7.09 -11.36
N VAL A 227 16.12 6.17 -10.66
CA VAL A 227 14.74 6.27 -10.20
C VAL A 227 14.60 5.60 -8.83
N VAL A 228 13.76 6.18 -7.97
CA VAL A 228 13.51 5.70 -6.61
C VAL A 228 12.01 5.47 -6.40
N PHE A 229 11.66 4.37 -5.74
CA PHE A 229 10.31 4.03 -5.34
C PHE A 229 10.22 3.87 -3.82
N ARG A 230 9.49 4.76 -3.16
CA ARG A 230 9.26 4.68 -1.71
C ARG A 230 8.07 3.77 -1.42
N SER A 231 8.35 2.62 -0.81
CA SER A 231 7.39 1.57 -0.43
C SER A 231 7.42 1.31 1.09
N VAL A 232 7.38 2.39 1.87
CA VAL A 232 7.49 2.35 3.35
C VAL A 232 6.14 2.31 4.08
N GLY A 233 5.07 2.03 3.33
CA GLY A 233 3.72 1.83 3.85
C GLY A 233 2.77 3.00 3.54
N TYR A 234 1.51 2.77 3.87
CA TYR A 234 0.40 3.68 3.63
C TYR A 234 0.01 4.40 4.92
N LYS A 235 -0.87 5.39 4.82
CA LYS A 235 -1.51 6.05 5.94
C LYS A 235 -2.97 6.35 5.57
N SER A 236 -3.90 6.12 6.49
CA SER A 236 -5.26 6.64 6.37
C SER A 236 -5.28 8.12 6.77
N VAL A 237 -6.27 8.86 6.30
CA VAL A 237 -6.49 10.26 6.71
C VAL A 237 -7.83 10.37 7.44
N ALA A 238 -7.92 11.30 8.38
CA ALA A 238 -9.20 11.67 8.97
C ALA A 238 -10.11 12.21 7.86
N LEU A 239 -11.39 11.79 7.84
CA LEU A 239 -12.34 12.42 6.93
C LEU A 239 -12.71 13.82 7.44
N PRO A 240 -13.01 14.77 6.55
CA PRO A 240 -13.57 16.06 6.95
C PRO A 240 -14.81 15.85 7.83
N GLY A 241 -14.95 16.62 8.90
CA GLY A 241 -16.07 16.48 9.83
C GLY A 241 -15.76 15.62 11.06
N PHE A 242 -14.69 14.81 11.07
CA PHE A 242 -14.40 13.87 12.18
C PHE A 242 -14.27 14.57 13.53
N ALA A 243 -13.49 15.66 13.59
CA ALA A 243 -13.29 16.40 14.83
C ALA A 243 -14.60 17.06 15.31
N GLU A 244 -15.40 17.58 14.39
CA GLU A 244 -16.67 18.25 14.69
C GLU A 244 -17.71 17.31 15.32
N ILE A 245 -17.68 16.03 14.94
CA ILE A 245 -18.57 14.99 15.50
C ILE A 245 -17.91 14.16 16.60
N GLY A 246 -16.73 14.57 17.07
CA GLY A 246 -16.02 13.95 18.18
C GLY A 246 -15.38 12.59 17.87
N ILE A 247 -15.18 12.25 16.59
CA ILE A 247 -14.42 11.07 16.18
C ILE A 247 -12.93 11.38 16.27
N GLN A 248 -12.21 10.55 17.02
CA GLN A 248 -10.78 10.68 17.16
C GLN A 248 -10.02 9.89 16.10
N PHE A 249 -8.90 10.47 15.69
CA PHE A 249 -8.01 9.91 14.70
C PHE A 249 -6.57 10.00 15.20
N ASP A 250 -5.88 8.87 15.30
CA ASP A 250 -4.46 8.84 15.59
C ASP A 250 -3.69 9.12 14.29
N ASP A 251 -3.28 10.38 14.10
CA ASP A 251 -2.52 10.81 12.94
C ASP A 251 -1.16 10.12 12.79
N ARG A 252 -0.55 9.69 13.88
CA ARG A 252 0.76 9.02 13.84
C ARG A 252 0.61 7.59 13.33
N ARG A 253 -0.43 6.88 13.77
CA ARG A 253 -0.76 5.52 13.33
C ARG A 253 -1.53 5.49 12.02
N GLY A 254 -2.26 6.57 11.70
CA GLY A 254 -3.16 6.65 10.55
C GLY A 254 -4.40 5.78 10.71
N VAL A 255 -5.03 5.80 11.88
CA VAL A 255 -6.20 4.96 12.20
C VAL A 255 -7.25 5.76 12.97
N VAL A 256 -8.52 5.35 12.84
CA VAL A 256 -9.60 5.80 13.71
C VAL A 256 -9.48 5.11 15.06
N ASP A 257 -9.53 5.87 16.15
CA ASP A 257 -9.45 5.32 17.50
C ASP A 257 -10.66 4.43 17.78
N ASN A 258 -10.41 3.23 18.30
CA ASN A 258 -11.42 2.21 18.51
C ASN A 258 -11.06 1.24 19.64
N ASP A 259 -12.04 0.47 20.10
CA ASP A 259 -11.94 -0.49 21.21
C ASP A 259 -11.27 -1.83 20.87
N GLY A 260 -10.68 -1.97 19.67
CA GLY A 260 -10.10 -3.21 19.15
C GLY A 260 -11.10 -4.14 18.46
N LEU A 261 -12.40 -4.06 18.79
CA LEU A 261 -13.48 -4.76 18.09
C LEU A 261 -14.02 -3.92 16.91
N GLY A 262 -13.69 -2.62 16.88
CA GLY A 262 -14.03 -1.69 15.81
C GLY A 262 -15.12 -0.71 16.19
N ARG A 263 -15.48 -0.59 17.48
CA ARG A 263 -16.32 0.52 17.96
C ARG A 263 -15.48 1.77 18.09
N VAL A 264 -15.87 2.84 17.42
CA VAL A 264 -15.11 4.11 17.44
C VAL A 264 -15.18 4.73 18.83
N THR A 265 -14.08 5.33 19.27
CA THR A 265 -13.97 5.98 20.58
C THR A 265 -13.75 7.49 20.48
N ARG A 266 -14.08 8.19 21.57
CA ARG A 266 -13.84 9.61 21.78
C ARG A 266 -13.32 9.86 23.19
N MET A 267 -12.49 10.89 23.38
CA MET A 267 -12.13 11.36 24.72
C MET A 267 -13.24 12.26 25.26
N VAL A 268 -13.69 11.96 26.48
CA VAL A 268 -14.61 12.78 27.24
C VAL A 268 -13.90 13.26 28.50
N SER A 269 -13.88 14.58 28.73
CA SER A 269 -13.39 15.14 29.98
C SER A 269 -14.50 15.11 31.01
N ASP A 270 -14.31 14.35 32.08
CA ASP A 270 -15.26 14.33 33.17
C ASP A 270 -14.90 15.47 34.16
N THR A 271 -15.72 16.53 34.17
CA THR A 271 -15.53 17.69 35.05
C THR A 271 -15.64 17.33 36.53
N HIS A 272 -16.24 16.18 36.86
CA HIS A 272 -16.45 15.72 38.24
C HIS A 272 -15.41 14.69 38.72
N ALA A 273 -14.81 13.92 37.81
CA ALA A 273 -13.83 12.87 38.17
C ALA A 273 -12.36 13.28 37.94
N GLY A 274 -12.09 14.51 37.48
CA GLY A 274 -10.73 15.06 37.37
C GLY A 274 -9.85 14.37 36.33
N GLY A 275 -10.44 13.65 35.38
CA GLY A 275 -9.71 12.89 34.37
C GLY A 275 -10.48 12.77 33.05
N ALA A 276 -9.72 12.72 31.96
CA ALA A 276 -10.27 12.45 30.64
C ALA A 276 -10.22 10.93 30.36
N HIS A 277 -11.31 10.36 29.85
CA HIS A 277 -11.40 8.92 29.55
C HIS A 277 -11.98 8.67 28.16
N ASN A 278 -11.70 7.49 27.60
CA ASN A 278 -12.26 7.06 26.33
C ASN A 278 -13.67 6.49 26.51
N GLU A 279 -14.62 7.05 25.77
CA GLU A 279 -15.99 6.56 25.64
C GLU A 279 -16.24 6.07 24.20
N ARG A 280 -17.13 5.11 24.02
CA ARG A 280 -17.59 4.68 22.69
C ARG A 280 -18.49 5.75 22.07
N VAL A 281 -18.37 5.95 20.76
CA VAL A 281 -19.31 6.74 19.98
C VAL A 281 -20.47 5.82 19.53
N PRO A 282 -21.70 6.02 20.05
CA PRO A 282 -22.83 5.12 19.75
C PRO A 282 -23.12 5.01 18.25
N GLY A 283 -23.28 3.79 17.75
CA GLY A 283 -23.59 3.53 16.33
C GLY A 283 -22.45 3.83 15.35
N VAL A 284 -21.22 4.07 15.79
CA VAL A 284 -20.08 4.38 14.91
C VAL A 284 -19.00 3.32 15.01
N TYR A 285 -18.61 2.78 13.86
CA TYR A 285 -17.71 1.65 13.74
C TYR A 285 -16.62 1.90 12.70
N CYS A 286 -15.54 1.12 12.74
CA CYS A 286 -14.50 1.10 11.72
C CYS A 286 -14.00 -0.32 11.47
N ALA A 287 -13.54 -0.61 10.25
CA ALA A 287 -12.99 -1.91 9.87
C ALA A 287 -11.86 -1.76 8.83
N GLY A 288 -11.02 -2.78 8.73
CA GLY A 288 -9.92 -2.87 7.78
C GLY A 288 -8.76 -1.93 8.12
N TRP A 289 -8.13 -1.34 7.09
CA TRP A 289 -6.90 -0.56 7.29
C TRP A 289 -7.12 0.75 8.06
N VAL A 290 -8.30 1.36 7.99
CA VAL A 290 -8.58 2.54 8.82
C VAL A 290 -8.71 2.18 10.30
N LYS A 291 -9.01 0.91 10.64
CA LYS A 291 -9.05 0.41 12.02
C LYS A 291 -7.68 -0.03 12.53
N ASN A 292 -6.97 -0.84 11.75
CA ASN A 292 -5.76 -1.56 12.20
C ASN A 292 -4.45 -1.01 11.63
N GLY A 293 -4.53 -0.07 10.69
CA GLY A 293 -3.40 0.37 9.87
C GLY A 293 -3.18 -0.54 8.65
N PRO A 294 -2.37 -0.08 7.68
CA PRO A 294 -2.24 -0.72 6.38
C PRO A 294 -1.24 -1.88 6.40
N THR A 295 -1.61 -2.94 7.10
CA THR A 295 -0.85 -4.18 7.18
C THR A 295 -1.78 -5.37 6.96
N GLY A 296 -1.20 -6.51 6.62
CA GLY A 296 -1.94 -7.73 6.36
C GLY A 296 -2.41 -7.85 4.91
N VAL A 297 -2.92 -9.05 4.60
CA VAL A 297 -3.48 -9.42 3.30
C VAL A 297 -5.01 -9.35 3.33
N ILE A 298 -5.65 -9.53 2.18
CA ILE A 298 -7.13 -9.51 2.06
C ILE A 298 -7.81 -10.41 3.09
N ALA A 299 -7.28 -11.62 3.33
CA ALA A 299 -7.83 -12.56 4.30
C ALA A 299 -7.85 -12.02 5.75
N SER A 300 -6.80 -11.30 6.17
CA SER A 300 -6.79 -10.67 7.50
C SER A 300 -7.78 -9.51 7.59
N THR A 301 -7.92 -8.72 6.52
CA THR A 301 -8.92 -7.64 6.45
C THR A 301 -10.35 -8.19 6.50
N MET A 302 -10.60 -9.32 5.85
CA MET A 302 -11.91 -10.00 5.90
C MET A 302 -12.25 -10.47 7.32
N GLN A 303 -11.30 -11.13 8.01
CA GLN A 303 -11.53 -11.58 9.39
C GLN A 303 -11.76 -10.42 10.37
N ASP A 304 -11.03 -9.32 10.17
CA ASP A 304 -11.22 -8.10 10.93
C ASP A 304 -12.62 -7.49 10.71
N ALA A 305 -13.08 -7.44 9.46
CA ALA A 305 -14.42 -6.95 9.13
C ALA A 305 -15.52 -7.81 9.78
N PHE A 306 -15.35 -9.13 9.85
CA PHE A 306 -16.28 -10.01 10.58
C PHE A 306 -16.30 -9.68 12.08
N THR A 307 -15.14 -9.47 12.70
CA THR A 307 -15.07 -9.05 14.10
C THR A 307 -15.88 -7.78 14.36
N THR A 308 -15.80 -6.79 13.46
CA THR A 308 -16.59 -5.55 13.57
C THR A 308 -18.07 -5.77 13.26
N GLY A 309 -18.40 -6.63 12.30
CA GLY A 309 -19.79 -7.05 12.06
C GLY A 309 -20.44 -7.69 13.29
N ASP A 310 -19.73 -8.60 13.95
CA ASP A 310 -20.19 -9.25 15.19
C ASP A 310 -20.38 -8.22 16.31
N ALA A 311 -19.52 -7.21 16.40
CA ALA A 311 -19.65 -6.12 17.35
C ALA A 311 -20.93 -5.29 17.13
N ILE A 312 -21.25 -4.98 15.86
CA ILE A 312 -22.49 -4.26 15.50
C ILE A 312 -23.72 -5.10 15.88
N VAL A 313 -23.72 -6.39 15.53
CA VAL A 313 -24.84 -7.31 15.83
C VAL A 313 -25.02 -7.45 17.34
N HIS A 314 -23.93 -7.61 18.10
CA HIS A 314 -23.98 -7.67 19.56
C HIS A 314 -24.59 -6.40 20.16
N ASP A 315 -24.18 -5.23 19.70
CA ASP A 315 -24.70 -3.96 20.20
C ASP A 315 -26.20 -3.81 19.89
N TRP A 316 -26.63 -4.25 18.71
CA TRP A 316 -28.04 -4.24 18.31
C TRP A 316 -28.88 -5.16 19.20
N LEU A 317 -28.45 -6.42 19.36
CA LEU A 317 -29.19 -7.42 20.14
C LEU A 317 -29.21 -7.12 21.65
N SER A 318 -28.20 -6.41 22.16
CA SER A 318 -28.15 -5.99 23.57
C SER A 318 -28.92 -4.71 23.87
N GLY A 319 -29.58 -4.11 22.88
CA GLY A 319 -30.29 -2.84 23.05
C GLY A 319 -29.36 -1.65 23.26
N GLY A 320 -28.15 -1.72 22.70
CA GLY A 320 -27.16 -0.66 22.72
C GLY A 320 -27.68 0.63 22.05
N ARG A 321 -27.08 1.77 22.41
CA ARG A 321 -27.41 3.05 21.77
C ARG A 321 -26.80 3.11 20.37
N PHE A 322 -27.60 3.54 19.40
CA PHE A 322 -27.22 3.83 18.02
C PHE A 322 -27.40 5.33 17.72
N LEU A 323 -27.02 5.78 16.53
CA LEU A 323 -26.95 7.20 16.17
C LEU A 323 -28.28 7.94 16.36
N ASN A 324 -29.40 7.26 16.10
CA ASN A 324 -30.75 7.85 16.10
C ASN A 324 -31.64 7.37 17.26
N ALA A 325 -31.06 6.82 18.33
CA ALA A 325 -31.83 6.22 19.42
C ALA A 325 -32.83 7.16 20.14
N SER A 326 -32.73 8.48 19.93
CA SER A 326 -33.62 9.50 20.52
C SER A 326 -34.78 9.95 19.61
N ASN A 327 -34.74 9.65 18.30
CA ASN A 327 -35.84 9.95 17.39
C ASN A 327 -36.61 8.66 17.13
N HIS A 328 -37.84 8.54 17.65
CA HIS A 328 -38.69 7.36 17.53
C HIS A 328 -39.14 7.02 16.08
N ASP A 329 -38.66 7.78 15.09
CA ASP A 329 -38.97 7.59 13.67
C ASP A 329 -37.97 6.64 13.00
N SER A 330 -38.46 5.87 12.03
CA SER A 330 -37.61 5.06 11.16
C SER A 330 -36.57 5.92 10.45
N VAL A 331 -35.31 5.47 10.43
CA VAL A 331 -34.24 6.17 9.70
C VAL A 331 -34.55 6.25 8.20
N THR A 332 -34.27 7.39 7.58
CA THR A 332 -34.63 7.67 6.16
C THR A 332 -33.63 7.10 5.15
N GLY A 333 -32.50 6.57 5.62
CA GLY A 333 -31.50 5.90 4.78
C GLY A 333 -30.99 6.76 3.63
N TRP A 334 -30.86 6.12 2.47
CA TRP A 334 -30.38 6.76 1.25
C TRP A 334 -31.26 7.93 0.78
N GLU A 335 -32.58 7.86 0.95
CA GLU A 335 -33.49 8.91 0.49
C GLU A 335 -33.29 10.21 1.26
N GLY A 336 -33.15 10.11 2.59
CA GLY A 336 -32.81 11.26 3.43
C GLY A 336 -31.43 11.83 3.11
N LEU A 337 -30.42 10.95 2.97
CA LEU A 337 -29.07 11.40 2.58
C LEU A 337 -29.08 12.11 1.22
N ARG A 338 -29.82 11.58 0.25
CA ARG A 338 -29.95 12.16 -1.08
C ARG A 338 -30.59 13.54 -1.03
N HIS A 339 -31.63 13.71 -0.21
CA HIS A 339 -32.27 15.00 -0.02
C HIS A 339 -31.30 16.04 0.57
N ASP A 340 -30.57 15.68 1.62
CA ASP A 340 -29.63 16.56 2.31
C ASP A 340 -28.37 16.88 1.47
N ALA A 341 -27.80 15.89 0.78
CA ALA A 341 -26.61 16.05 -0.04
C ALA A 341 -26.87 16.69 -1.42
N GLY A 342 -28.15 16.73 -1.84
CA GLY A 342 -28.61 17.47 -3.01
C GLY A 342 -28.03 16.98 -4.35
N PRO A 343 -27.82 17.89 -5.33
CA PRO A 343 -27.43 17.54 -6.70
C PRO A 343 -26.13 16.75 -6.86
N SER A 344 -25.25 16.76 -5.85
CA SER A 344 -24.02 15.97 -5.85
C SER A 344 -24.28 14.45 -5.96
N THR A 345 -25.44 14.01 -5.47
CA THR A 345 -25.87 12.60 -5.52
C THR A 345 -26.33 12.15 -6.90
N CYS A 346 -26.54 13.05 -7.86
CA CYS A 346 -26.86 12.70 -9.24
C CYS A 346 -25.71 11.96 -9.95
N ARG A 347 -24.48 12.06 -9.43
CA ARG A 347 -23.30 11.32 -9.92
C ARG A 347 -23.04 10.02 -9.14
N ALA A 348 -23.95 9.60 -8.27
CA ALA A 348 -23.81 8.34 -7.56
C ALA A 348 -23.94 7.17 -8.55
N VAL A 349 -22.92 6.32 -8.61
CA VAL A 349 -22.89 5.13 -9.48
C VAL A 349 -23.53 3.96 -8.72
N ALA A 350 -24.68 3.49 -9.19
CA ALA A 350 -25.31 2.30 -8.65
C ALA A 350 -24.58 1.03 -9.08
N TRP A 351 -24.96 -0.12 -8.50
CA TRP A 351 -24.38 -1.40 -8.88
C TRP A 351 -24.59 -1.71 -10.38
N ASP A 352 -25.76 -1.37 -10.91
CA ASP A 352 -26.09 -1.64 -12.31
C ASP A 352 -25.28 -0.75 -13.25
N ASP A 353 -25.04 0.51 -12.87
CA ASP A 353 -24.15 1.42 -13.59
C ASP A 353 -22.71 0.89 -13.60
N TRP A 354 -22.19 0.44 -12.45
CA TRP A 354 -20.89 -0.21 -12.38
C TRP A 354 -20.79 -1.44 -13.30
N ARG A 355 -21.85 -2.27 -13.38
CA ARG A 355 -21.89 -3.42 -14.30
C ARG A 355 -21.80 -2.99 -15.77
N GLN A 356 -22.32 -1.82 -16.13
CA GLN A 356 -22.17 -1.26 -17.48
C GLN A 356 -20.72 -0.85 -17.76
N ILE A 357 -20.07 -0.18 -16.80
CA ILE A 357 -18.65 0.17 -16.89
C ILE A 357 -17.78 -1.08 -17.01
N ASP A 358 -18.01 -2.10 -16.16
CA ASP A 358 -17.28 -3.38 -16.21
C ASP A 358 -17.39 -4.06 -17.59
N ARG A 359 -18.60 -4.06 -18.18
CA ARG A 359 -18.80 -4.59 -19.53
C ARG A 359 -18.02 -3.80 -20.58
N ALA A 360 -18.08 -2.47 -20.53
CA ALA A 360 -17.35 -1.62 -21.47
C ALA A 360 -15.83 -1.82 -21.38
N GLU A 361 -15.26 -1.94 -20.17
CA GLU A 361 -13.84 -2.24 -19.99
C GLU A 361 -13.44 -3.60 -20.60
N ARG A 362 -14.25 -4.64 -20.38
CA ARG A 362 -14.02 -5.98 -20.94
C ARG A 362 -14.07 -5.96 -22.47
N GLU A 363 -15.06 -5.29 -23.06
CA GLU A 363 -15.20 -5.15 -24.51
C GLU A 363 -14.02 -4.40 -25.13
N ARG A 364 -13.49 -3.38 -24.44
CA ARG A 364 -12.26 -2.70 -24.85
C ARG A 364 -11.04 -3.63 -24.76
N GLY A 365 -10.91 -4.38 -23.68
CA GLY A 365 -9.80 -5.33 -23.47
C GLY A 365 -9.74 -6.43 -24.53
N GLN A 366 -10.89 -6.97 -24.94
CA GLN A 366 -10.97 -8.01 -25.98
C GLN A 366 -10.29 -7.59 -27.29
N LYS A 367 -10.37 -6.32 -27.68
CA LYS A 367 -9.74 -5.80 -28.90
C LYS A 367 -8.21 -5.90 -28.86
N ASN A 368 -7.64 -5.91 -27.67
CA ASN A 368 -6.19 -5.97 -27.41
C ASN A 368 -5.74 -7.35 -26.88
N GLY A 369 -6.64 -8.34 -26.81
CA GLY A 369 -6.33 -9.66 -26.27
C GLY A 369 -6.16 -9.70 -24.75
N LYS A 370 -6.80 -8.77 -24.03
CA LYS A 370 -6.75 -8.60 -22.56
C LYS A 370 -8.09 -8.96 -21.95
N GLU A 371 -8.11 -9.27 -20.65
CA GLU A 371 -9.36 -9.48 -19.91
C GLU A 371 -10.22 -8.21 -19.88
N ARG A 372 -9.57 -7.05 -19.71
CA ARG A 372 -10.19 -5.72 -19.70
C ARG A 372 -9.15 -4.65 -20.06
N GLU A 373 -9.64 -3.51 -20.55
CA GLU A 373 -8.89 -2.26 -20.61
C GLU A 373 -9.60 -1.23 -19.74
N LYS A 374 -8.96 -0.83 -18.65
CA LYS A 374 -9.57 -0.01 -17.61
C LYS A 374 -9.76 1.43 -18.08
N PHE A 375 -10.82 2.08 -17.63
CA PHE A 375 -10.91 3.54 -17.71
C PHE A 375 -9.98 4.16 -16.69
N THR A 376 -9.22 5.19 -17.09
CA THR A 376 -8.22 5.84 -16.22
C THR A 376 -8.64 7.25 -15.80
N SER A 377 -9.89 7.60 -16.05
CA SER A 377 -10.52 8.88 -15.72
C SER A 377 -11.93 8.63 -15.21
N THR A 378 -12.32 9.32 -14.14
CA THR A 378 -13.70 9.29 -13.63
C THR A 378 -14.69 9.82 -14.67
N ASP A 379 -14.30 10.82 -15.47
CA ASP A 379 -15.19 11.39 -16.48
C ASP A 379 -15.45 10.38 -17.61
N GLU A 380 -14.42 9.65 -18.07
CA GLU A 380 -14.60 8.58 -19.06
C GLU A 380 -15.52 7.47 -18.53
N MET A 381 -15.37 7.10 -17.25
CA MET A 381 -16.25 6.10 -16.62
C MET A 381 -17.71 6.56 -16.60
N LEU A 382 -17.96 7.85 -16.33
CA LEU A 382 -19.31 8.39 -16.26
C LEU A 382 -19.94 8.59 -17.64
N THR A 383 -19.16 8.91 -18.67
CA THR A 383 -19.65 8.96 -20.06
C THR A 383 -20.18 7.62 -20.55
N VAL A 384 -19.76 6.48 -19.98
CA VAL A 384 -20.34 5.16 -20.31
C VAL A 384 -21.82 5.05 -19.89
N LEU A 385 -22.24 5.87 -18.92
CA LEU A 385 -23.57 5.84 -18.34
C LEU A 385 -24.53 6.86 -18.97
N GLU A 386 -24.01 7.73 -19.84
CA GLU A 386 -24.76 8.69 -20.65
C GLU A 386 -25.23 8.03 -21.96
#